data_AF-A0A820W479-F1
#
_entry.id   AF-A0A820W479-F1
#
_cell.length_a   1.000
_cell.length_b   1.000
_cell.length_c   1.000
_cell.angle_alpha   90.00
_cell.angle_beta   90.00
_cell.angle_gamma   90.00
#
_symmetry.space_group_name_H-M   'P 1'
#
loop_
_entity.id
_entity.type
_entity.pdbx_description
1 polymer ?
#
loop_
_entity_poly.entity_id
_entity_poly.type
_entity_poly.pdbx_seq_one_letter_code
_entity_poly.pdbx_strand_id
1 'polypeptide(L)'
;MEEQQLIYEQAENYDDPLRCPVKLFEFYLTKCPESVKCRQDVLYLLPEATCVPESPLWFSSQPLSASTMDHMLTRIKTVRDVNDIHLSMSQTSFDNNNNQGRS
;
A
#
# COMPACT_ATOMS: atom_id res chain seq x y z
N MET A 1 3.67 -13.95 -30.99
CA MET A 1 3.32 -14.53 -29.68
C MET A 1 2.56 -13.44 -28.98
N GLU A 2 1.23 -13.54 -28.92
CA GLU A 2 0.40 -12.57 -28.18
C GLU A 2 0.76 -12.74 -26.70
N GLU A 3 1.34 -11.69 -26.09
CA GLU A 3 1.44 -11.63 -24.64
C GLU A 3 0.02 -11.69 -24.11
N GLN A 4 -0.32 -12.80 -23.45
CA GLN A 4 -1.57 -12.93 -22.73
C GLN A 4 -1.54 -11.85 -21.64
N GLN A 5 -2.24 -10.74 -21.89
CA GLN A 5 -2.37 -9.67 -20.92
C GLN A 5 -3.10 -10.25 -19.71
N LEU A 6 -2.35 -10.55 -18.66
CA LEU A 6 -2.89 -11.05 -17.40
C LEU A 6 -3.77 -9.95 -16.81
N ILE A 7 -5.09 -10.12 -16.93
CA ILE A 7 -6.06 -9.26 -16.27
C ILE A 7 -6.11 -9.72 -14.82
N TYR A 8 -5.44 -8.96 -13.94
CA TYR A 8 -5.54 -9.14 -12.51
C TYR A 8 -6.79 -8.41 -12.02
N GLU A 9 -7.89 -9.14 -11.85
CA GLU A 9 -9.10 -8.61 -11.21
C GLU A 9 -8.91 -8.54 -9.69
N GLN A 10 -9.42 -7.48 -9.08
CA GLN A 10 -9.32 -7.26 -7.65
C GLN A 10 -10.73 -7.25 -7.05
N ALA A 11 -11.01 -8.24 -6.20
CA ALA A 11 -12.34 -8.38 -5.59
C ALA A 11 -12.58 -7.32 -4.51
N GLU A 12 -13.84 -6.94 -4.34
CA GLU A 12 -14.26 -6.13 -3.19
C GLU A 12 -14.12 -6.91 -1.89
N ASN A 13 -13.60 -6.26 -0.86
CA ASN A 13 -13.64 -6.75 0.52
C ASN A 13 -14.88 -6.17 1.21
N TYR A 14 -15.91 -6.98 1.37
CA TYR A 14 -17.14 -6.58 2.06
C TYR A 14 -17.02 -6.63 3.59
N ASP A 15 -16.06 -7.38 4.13
CA ASP A 15 -15.88 -7.56 5.58
C ASP A 15 -15.25 -6.32 6.24
N ASP A 16 -14.32 -5.67 5.54
CA ASP A 16 -13.69 -4.42 5.99
C ASP A 16 -13.61 -3.41 4.83
N PRO A 17 -14.62 -2.53 4.70
CA PRO A 17 -14.66 -1.51 3.66
C PRO A 17 -13.49 -0.52 3.70
N LEU A 18 -12.89 -0.27 4.86
CA LEU A 18 -11.73 0.64 5.00
C LEU A 18 -10.43 0.01 4.51
N ARG A 19 -10.41 -1.33 4.40
CA ARG A 19 -9.29 -2.11 3.85
C ARG A 19 -9.62 -2.71 2.49
N CYS A 20 -10.75 -2.32 1.89
CA CYS A 20 -11.17 -2.78 0.58
C CYS A 20 -10.33 -2.12 -0.52
N PRO A 21 -9.57 -2.92 -1.30
CA PRO A 21 -8.63 -2.34 -2.25
C PRO A 21 -9.34 -1.69 -3.44
N VAL A 22 -10.58 -2.11 -3.77
CA VAL A 22 -11.45 -1.43 -4.74
C VAL A 22 -11.86 -0.04 -4.24
N LYS A 23 -12.34 0.06 -2.99
CA LYS A 23 -12.76 1.35 -2.40
C LYS A 23 -11.60 2.31 -2.19
N LEU A 24 -10.43 1.81 -1.81
CA LEU A 24 -9.21 2.61 -1.72
C LEU A 24 -8.80 3.16 -3.10
N PHE A 25 -8.93 2.38 -4.16
CA PHE A 25 -8.65 2.84 -5.51
C PHE A 25 -9.69 3.85 -6.02
N GLU A 26 -10.98 3.61 -5.78
CA GLU A 26 -12.03 4.61 -6.04
C GLU A 26 -11.73 5.93 -5.34
N PHE A 27 -11.38 5.90 -4.05
CA PHE A 27 -11.01 7.09 -3.29
C PHE A 27 -9.78 7.79 -3.86
N TYR A 28 -8.73 7.03 -4.22
CA TYR A 28 -7.55 7.57 -4.90
C TYR A 28 -7.94 8.37 -6.16
N LEU A 29 -8.82 7.81 -7.01
CA LEU A 29 -9.30 8.49 -8.22
C LEU A 29 -10.05 9.79 -7.89
N THR A 30 -10.81 9.86 -6.79
CA THR A 30 -11.49 11.11 -6.38
C THR A 30 -10.53 12.26 -6.08
N LYS A 31 -9.27 11.95 -5.73
CA LYS A 31 -8.23 12.92 -5.41
C LYS A 31 -7.28 13.22 -6.58
N CYS A 32 -7.52 12.60 -7.74
CA CYS A 32 -6.75 12.80 -8.96
C CYS A 32 -7.37 13.87 -9.87
N PRO A 33 -6.58 14.59 -10.68
CA PRO A 33 -7.10 15.47 -11.71
C PRO A 33 -7.98 14.72 -12.72
N GLU A 34 -8.96 15.40 -13.32
CA GLU A 34 -9.88 14.75 -14.27
C GLU A 34 -9.16 14.24 -15.54
N SER A 35 -8.11 14.96 -15.97
CA SER A 35 -7.31 14.65 -17.16
C SER A 35 -6.63 13.28 -17.14
N VAL A 36 -6.46 12.68 -15.96
CA VAL A 36 -5.74 11.41 -15.77
C VAL A 36 -6.66 10.24 -15.44
N LYS A 37 -7.95 10.46 -15.14
CA LYS A 37 -8.89 9.37 -14.82
C LYS A 37 -9.16 8.43 -16.00
N CYS A 38 -9.03 8.95 -17.23
CA CYS A 38 -9.19 8.17 -18.46
C CYS A 38 -7.89 7.53 -18.94
N ARG A 39 -6.76 7.79 -18.27
CA ARG A 39 -5.45 7.24 -18.63
C ARG A 39 -5.28 5.86 -18.02
N GLN A 40 -4.82 4.91 -18.83
CA GLN A 40 -4.53 3.53 -18.41
C GLN A 40 -3.02 3.21 -18.48
N ASP A 41 -2.21 4.16 -18.93
CA ASP A 41 -0.77 4.02 -19.13
C ASP A 41 0.05 4.35 -17.87
N VAL A 42 -0.59 4.91 -16.85
CA VAL A 42 0.03 5.31 -15.58
C VAL A 42 -0.88 4.93 -14.43
N LEU A 43 -0.34 4.20 -13.45
CA LEU A 43 -1.09 3.75 -12.28
C LEU A 43 -0.99 4.72 -11.09
N TYR A 44 0.20 5.29 -10.84
CA TYR A 44 0.46 6.15 -9.68
C TYR A 44 0.98 7.53 -10.11
N LEU A 45 0.44 8.56 -9.48
CA LEU A 45 0.73 9.96 -9.74
C LEU A 45 1.57 10.58 -8.63
N LEU A 46 2.35 11.60 -8.97
CA LEU A 46 3.14 12.34 -8.00
C LEU A 46 2.23 13.11 -7.03
N PRO A 47 2.38 12.93 -5.71
CA PRO A 47 1.64 13.69 -4.70
C PRO A 47 1.96 15.19 -4.76
N GLU A 48 0.96 16.02 -4.49
CA GLU A 48 1.13 17.46 -4.37
C GLU A 48 1.74 17.81 -3.01
N ALA A 49 2.76 18.67 -2.98
CA ALA A 49 3.47 19.02 -1.74
C ALA A 49 2.59 19.77 -0.72
N THR A 50 1.50 20.37 -1.19
CA THR A 50 0.61 21.22 -0.39
C THR A 50 -0.73 20.54 -0.07
N CYS A 51 -0.91 19.26 -0.41
CA CYS A 51 -2.19 18.60 -0.17
C CYS A 51 -2.45 18.45 1.34
N VAL A 52 -3.68 18.74 1.74
CA VAL A 52 -4.20 18.48 3.09
C VAL A 52 -5.40 17.53 3.00
N PRO A 53 -5.83 16.89 4.10
CA PRO A 53 -6.93 15.91 4.06
C PRO A 53 -8.22 16.44 3.41
N GLU A 54 -8.53 17.71 3.61
CA GLU A 54 -9.73 18.38 3.09
C GLU A 54 -9.58 18.81 1.62
N SER A 55 -8.38 18.75 1.05
CA SER A 55 -8.14 19.15 -0.33
C SER A 55 -8.93 18.26 -1.30
N PRO A 56 -9.52 18.86 -2.36
CA PRO A 56 -10.18 18.09 -3.42
C PRO A 56 -9.18 17.33 -4.30
N LEU A 57 -7.93 17.81 -4.39
CA LEU A 57 -6.86 17.19 -5.16
C LEU A 57 -5.66 16.91 -4.25
N TRP A 58 -5.13 15.69 -4.32
CA TRP A 58 -3.91 15.30 -3.61
C TRP A 58 -2.75 14.96 -4.54
N PHE A 59 -3.04 14.76 -5.83
CA PHE A 59 -2.06 14.32 -6.81
C PHE A 59 -2.01 15.27 -8.00
N SER A 60 -0.83 15.39 -8.58
CA SER A 60 -0.61 16.10 -9.84
C SER A 60 -0.98 15.21 -11.03
N SER A 61 -0.92 15.76 -12.26
CA SER A 61 -1.04 14.95 -13.48
C SER A 61 0.26 14.24 -13.88
N GLN A 62 1.34 14.39 -13.09
CA GLN A 62 2.64 13.80 -13.40
C GLN A 62 2.72 12.36 -12.90
N PRO A 63 3.29 11.43 -13.68
CA PRO A 63 3.51 10.05 -13.24
C PRO A 63 4.53 10.01 -12.10
N LEU A 64 4.32 9.09 -11.16
CA LEU A 64 5.31 8.75 -10.15
C LEU A 64 6.47 8.00 -10.81
N SER A 65 7.71 8.40 -10.53
CA SER A 65 8.89 7.73 -11.10
C SER A 65 9.06 6.32 -10.51
N ALA A 66 9.57 5.38 -11.32
CA ALA A 66 9.87 4.02 -10.86
C ALA A 66 10.84 4.01 -9.67
N SER A 67 11.89 4.84 -9.72
CA SER A 67 12.83 4.99 -8.60
C SER A 67 12.13 5.45 -7.31
N THR A 68 11.20 6.39 -7.39
CA THR A 68 10.43 6.83 -6.21
C THR A 68 9.57 5.69 -5.65
N MET A 69 8.91 4.95 -6.53
CA MET A 69 8.09 3.79 -6.15
C MET A 69 8.94 2.71 -5.48
N ASP A 70 10.11 2.38 -6.03
CA ASP A 70 11.03 1.40 -5.46
C ASP A 70 11.48 1.81 -4.05
N HIS A 71 11.80 3.09 -3.83
CA HIS A 71 12.13 3.60 -2.51
C HIS A 71 10.96 3.49 -1.53
N MET A 72 9.74 3.82 -1.96
CA MET A 72 8.54 3.69 -1.12
C MET A 72 8.30 2.24 -0.73
N LEU A 73 8.35 1.32 -1.69
CA LEU A 73 8.16 -0.12 -1.46
C LEU A 73 9.24 -0.70 -0.56
N THR A 74 10.50 -0.28 -0.74
CA THR A 74 11.61 -0.69 0.13
C THR A 74 11.33 -0.26 1.57
N ARG A 75 10.96 1.01 1.80
CA ARG A 75 10.62 1.51 3.14
C ARG A 75 9.46 0.73 3.78
N ILE A 76 8.40 0.46 3.03
CA ILE A 76 7.24 -0.31 3.52
C ILE A 76 7.65 -1.73 3.91
N LYS A 77 8.42 -2.41 3.06
CA LYS A 77 8.93 -3.76 3.33
C LYS A 77 9.81 -3.78 4.57
N THR A 78 10.78 -2.88 4.67
CA THR A 78 11.66 -2.80 5.84
C THR A 78 10.89 -2.56 7.13
N VAL A 79 9.87 -1.69 7.13
CA VAL A 79 9.02 -1.47 8.31
C VAL A 79 8.26 -2.74 8.70
N ARG A 80 7.73 -3.48 7.72
CA ARG A 80 7.09 -4.77 7.96
C ARG A 80 8.07 -5.78 8.55
N ASP A 81 9.25 -5.92 7.97
CA ASP A 81 10.28 -6.85 8.44
C ASP A 81 10.66 -6.56 9.90
N VAL A 82 10.86 -5.29 10.26
CA VAL A 82 11.13 -4.86 11.64
C VAL A 82 9.97 -5.19 12.57
N ASN A 83 8.72 -4.95 12.15
CA ASN A 83 7.53 -5.27 12.94
C ASN A 83 7.39 -6.79 13.18
N ASP A 84 7.62 -7.60 12.15
CA ASP A 84 7.54 -9.06 12.24
C ASP A 84 8.65 -9.62 13.15
N ILE A 85 9.87 -9.06 13.09
CA ILE A 85 10.95 -9.37 14.02
C ILE A 85 10.55 -8.98 15.45
N HIS A 86 9.98 -7.80 15.68
CA HIS A 86 9.51 -7.38 17.00
C HIS A 86 8.43 -8.31 17.58
N LEU A 87 7.45 -8.70 16.76
CA LEU A 87 6.38 -9.60 17.15
C LEU A 87 6.89 -11.02 17.44
N SER A 88 7.87 -11.52 16.69
CA SER A 88 8.49 -12.82 16.95
C SER A 88 9.35 -12.80 18.22
N MET A 89 10.14 -11.75 18.45
CA MET A 89 10.92 -11.58 19.69
C MET A 89 10.02 -11.50 20.93
N SER A 90 8.88 -10.81 20.81
CA SER A 90 7.88 -10.74 21.88
C SER A 90 7.33 -12.12 22.25
N GLN A 91 7.13 -13.02 21.28
CA GLN A 91 6.68 -14.40 21.53
C GLN A 91 7.76 -15.26 22.20
N THR A 92 9.02 -15.16 21.75
CA THR A 92 10.14 -15.94 22.34
C THR A 92 10.39 -15.65 23.83
N SER A 93 10.06 -14.45 24.30
CA SER A 93 10.18 -14.08 25.73
C SER A 93 9.13 -14.75 26.62
N PHE A 94 7.98 -15.14 26.08
CA PHE A 94 6.95 -15.87 26.83
C PHE A 94 7.28 -17.38 26.92
N ASP A 95 7.90 -17.95 25.89
CA ASP A 95 8.25 -19.38 25.87
C ASP A 95 9.43 -19.71 26.81
N ASN A 96 10.41 -18.82 26.93
CA ASN A 96 11.55 -19.02 27.84
C ASN A 96 11.16 -19.00 29.33
N ASN A 97 10.10 -18.28 29.72
CA ASN A 97 9.64 -18.23 31.12
C ASN A 97 8.87 -19.49 31.54
N ASN A 98 8.33 -20.28 30.60
CA ASN A 98 7.60 -21.51 30.90
C ASN A 98 8.48 -22.77 31.02
N ASN A 99 9.78 -22.66 30.71
CA ASN A 99 10.70 -23.82 30.73
C ASN A 99 11.67 -23.82 31.93
N GLN A 100 11.59 -22.84 32.84
CA GLN A 100 12.46 -22.73 34.01
C GLN A 100 11.92 -23.42 35.29
N GLY A 101 10.80 -24.15 35.21
CA GLY A 101 10.09 -24.75 36.35
C GLY A 101 10.00 -26.28 36.37
N ARG A 102 10.76 -27.00 35.53
CA ARG A 102 10.82 -28.46 35.53
C ARG A 102 12.26 -28.95 35.64
N SER A 103 12.77 -29.02 36.87
CA SER A 103 13.87 -29.90 37.30
C SER A 103 13.79 -30.08 38.80
#